data_AF-A0A7V4J6Y7-F1
#
_entry.id   AF-A0A7V4J6Y7-F1
#
_cell.length_a   1.000
_cell.length_b   1.000
_cell.length_c   1.000
_cell.angle_alpha   90.00
_cell.angle_beta   90.00
_cell.angle_gamma   90.00
#
_symmetry.space_group_name_H-M   'P 1'
#
loop_
_entity.id
_entity.type
_entity.pdbx_description
1 polymer ?
#
loop_
_entity_poly.entity_id
_entity_poly.type
_entity_poly.pdbx_seq_one_letter_code
_entity_poly.pdbx_strand_id
1 'polypeptide(L)'
;MLRTYPTRCVRVAKVACLSLLVGLLLAGLAAWSVNDLSPDHQPSLARAATPELFVDGTNPTCSDANPGTEALPLCTIQSAA
;
A
#
# COMPACT_ATOMS: atom_id res chain seq x y z
N MET A 1 -50.78 11.55 40.66
CA MET A 1 -50.61 10.12 40.30
C MET A 1 -49.13 9.86 40.00
N LEU A 2 -48.36 9.45 41.01
CA LEU A 2 -46.94 9.11 40.82
C LEU A 2 -46.86 7.71 40.19
N ARG A 3 -46.48 7.61 38.91
CA ARG A 3 -46.14 6.34 38.26
C ARG A 3 -44.86 5.80 38.90
N THR A 4 -45.01 4.91 39.87
CA THR A 4 -43.96 4.01 40.31
C THR A 4 -43.55 3.14 39.12
N TYR A 5 -42.46 3.50 38.46
CA TYR A 5 -41.86 2.67 37.42
C TYR A 5 -41.37 1.38 38.09
N PRO A 6 -41.90 0.21 37.72
CA PRO A 6 -41.43 -1.04 38.29
C PRO A 6 -39.93 -1.16 37.99
N THR A 7 -39.15 -1.41 39.03
CA THR A 7 -37.68 -1.54 38.98
C THR A 7 -37.18 -2.49 37.89
N ARG A 8 -38.05 -3.39 37.40
CA ARG A 8 -37.82 -4.26 36.24
C ARG A 8 -37.66 -3.49 34.93
N CYS A 9 -38.43 -2.44 34.68
CA CYS A 9 -38.31 -1.62 33.47
C CYS A 9 -37.00 -0.83 33.42
N VAL A 10 -36.52 -0.34 34.56
CA VAL A 10 -35.22 0.37 34.65
C VAL A 10 -34.06 -0.59 34.41
N ARG A 11 -34.14 -1.83 34.90
CA ARG A 11 -33.13 -2.86 34.63
C ARG A 11 -33.12 -3.26 33.16
N VAL A 12 -34.28 -3.43 32.52
CA VAL A 12 -34.36 -3.77 31.09
C VAL A 12 -33.83 -2.63 30.22
N ALA A 13 -34.16 -1.37 30.53
CA ALA A 13 -33.64 -0.22 29.80
C ALA A 13 -32.11 -0.08 29.92
N LYS A 14 -31.56 -0.33 31.13
CA LYS A 14 -30.11 -0.33 31.34
C LYS A 14 -29.41 -1.47 30.60
N VAL A 15 -29.96 -2.68 30.62
CA VAL A 15 -29.41 -3.84 29.89
C VAL A 15 -29.43 -3.60 28.39
N ALA A 16 -30.53 -3.07 27.84
CA ALA A 16 -30.64 -2.74 26.43
C ALA A 16 -29.62 -1.68 26.00
N CYS A 17 -29.44 -0.61 26.79
CA CYS A 17 -28.48 0.44 26.51
C CYS A 17 -27.02 -0.07 26.61
N LEU A 18 -26.72 -0.92 27.61
CA LEU A 18 -25.41 -1.57 27.72
C LEU A 18 -25.14 -2.49 26.52
N SER A 19 -26.11 -3.28 26.07
CA SER A 19 -25.94 -4.15 24.91
C SER A 19 -25.70 -3.37 23.61
N LEU A 20 -26.34 -2.19 23.47
CA LEU A 20 -26.15 -1.32 22.32
C LEU A 20 -24.77 -0.67 22.32
N LEU A 21 -24.29 -0.22 23.48
CA LEU A 21 -22.94 0.32 23.66
C LEU A 21 -21.86 -0.72 23.44
N VAL A 22 -22.04 -1.95 23.96
CA VAL A 22 -21.11 -3.06 23.75
C VAL A 22 -21.09 -3.49 22.28
N GLY A 23 -22.25 -3.51 21.60
CA GLY A 23 -22.33 -3.76 20.16
C GLY A 23 -21.59 -2.71 19.31
N LEU A 24 -21.73 -1.43 19.66
CA LEU A 24 -20.99 -0.33 19.01
C LEU A 24 -19.49 -0.40 19.27
N LEU A 25 -19.07 -0.78 20.48
CA LEU A 25 -17.65 -0.97 20.83
C LEU A 25 -17.04 -2.14 20.05
N LEU A 26 -17.75 -3.27 19.93
CA LEU A 26 -17.30 -4.41 19.13
C LEU A 26 -17.28 -4.10 17.63
N ALA A 27 -18.22 -3.30 17.12
CA ALA A 27 -18.22 -2.88 15.70
C ALA A 27 -17.06 -1.90 15.39
N GLY A 28 -16.69 -1.04 16.34
CA GLY A 28 -15.50 -0.17 16.21
C GLY A 28 -14.18 -0.94 16.20
N LEU A 29 -14.14 -2.11 16.86
CA LEU A 29 -13.01 -3.04 16.83
C LEU A 29 -12.97 -3.90 15.56
N ALA A 30 -13.88 -3.74 14.58
CA ALA A 30 -13.74 -4.34 13.26
C ALA A 30 -13.18 -3.35 12.21
N ALA A 31 -12.96 -2.09 12.58
CA ALA A 31 -12.46 -1.04 11.69
C ALA A 31 -10.92 -1.01 11.55
N TRP A 32 -10.20 -1.98 12.13
CA TRP A 32 -8.76 -2.16 11.89
C TRP A 32 -8.48 -3.30 10.90
N SER A 33 -9.38 -3.55 9.94
CA SER A 33 -9.09 -4.45 8.83
C SER A 33 -8.61 -3.67 7.61
N VAL A 34 -7.43 -3.06 7.69
CA VAL A 34 -6.42 -2.98 6.62
C VAL A 34 -5.20 -2.28 7.20
N ASN A 35 -4.25 -3.07 7.70
CA ASN A 35 -2.84 -2.73 7.55
C ASN A 35 -2.03 -4.03 7.64
N ASP A 36 -2.37 -4.98 6.76
CA ASP A 36 -1.35 -5.90 6.25
C ASP A 36 -0.31 -5.05 5.52
N LEU A 37 0.64 -4.51 6.29
CA LEU A 37 1.97 -4.19 5.81
C LEU A 37 2.63 -5.52 5.45
N SER A 38 2.17 -6.15 4.37
CA SER A 38 2.99 -7.08 3.63
C SER A 38 4.14 -6.25 3.06
N PRO A 39 5.41 -6.49 3.43
CA PRO A 39 6.54 -5.74 2.89
C PRO A 39 6.77 -5.97 1.39
N ASP A 40 6.03 -6.87 0.74
CA ASP A 40 6.45 -7.44 -0.55
C ASP A 40 5.49 -7.20 -1.72
N HIS A 41 4.46 -6.37 -1.57
CA HIS A 41 3.63 -5.98 -2.73
C HIS A 41 3.63 -4.46 -2.90
N GLN A 42 4.81 -3.91 -3.18
CA GLN A 42 4.87 -2.77 -4.09
C GLN A 42 4.16 -3.21 -5.37
N PRO A 43 3.14 -2.49 -5.87
CA PRO A 43 2.87 -2.56 -7.29
C PRO A 43 4.18 -2.13 -7.92
N SER A 44 4.93 -3.08 -8.47
CA SER A 44 5.98 -2.74 -9.41
C SER A 44 5.23 -1.97 -10.47
N LEU A 45 5.31 -0.63 -10.43
CA LEU A 45 5.17 0.22 -11.60
C LEU A 45 5.76 -0.64 -12.69
N ALA A 46 4.94 -1.14 -13.63
CA ALA A 46 5.43 -1.93 -14.74
C ALA A 46 6.64 -1.15 -15.23
N ARG A 47 7.87 -1.63 -14.90
CA ARG A 47 9.04 -0.76 -14.81
C ARG A 47 9.15 -0.22 -16.20
N ALA A 48 8.78 1.05 -16.38
CA ALA A 48 8.44 1.60 -17.69
C ALA A 48 9.59 1.23 -18.58
N ALA A 49 9.39 0.26 -19.49
CA ALA A 49 10.45 -0.63 -19.98
C ALA A 49 11.71 0.20 -20.16
N THR A 50 12.60 0.17 -19.16
CA THR A 50 13.68 1.14 -19.13
C THR A 50 14.58 0.66 -20.25
N PRO A 51 14.75 1.43 -21.33
CA PRO A 51 15.50 0.95 -22.47
C PRO A 51 16.86 0.48 -21.97
N GLU A 52 17.19 -0.79 -22.21
CA GLU A 52 18.48 -1.34 -21.85
C GLU A 52 19.51 -0.72 -22.79
N LEU A 53 20.43 0.06 -22.24
CA LEU A 53 21.53 0.66 -22.97
C LEU A 53 22.81 -0.13 -22.69
N PHE A 54 23.52 -0.46 -23.75
CA PHE A 54 24.80 -1.17 -23.70
C PHE A 54 25.95 -0.17 -23.67
N VAL A 55 26.77 -0.26 -22.63
CA VAL A 55 27.98 0.54 -22.44
C VAL A 55 29.18 -0.42 -22.39
N ASP A 56 30.10 -0.28 -23.33
CA ASP A 56 31.33 -1.07 -23.39
C ASP A 56 32.49 -0.21 -23.89
N GLY A 57 33.22 0.39 -22.95
CA GLY A 57 34.39 1.21 -23.24
C GLY A 57 35.62 0.43 -23.70
N THR A 58 35.55 -0.91 -23.74
CA THR A 58 36.63 -1.77 -24.28
C THR A 58 36.39 -2.16 -25.74
N ASN A 59 35.16 -2.00 -26.22
CA ASN A 59 34.81 -2.26 -27.61
C ASN A 59 35.39 -1.15 -28.53
N PRO A 60 36.20 -1.48 -29.55
CA PRO A 60 36.81 -0.48 -30.43
C PRO A 60 35.80 0.28 -31.30
N THR A 61 34.56 -0.21 -31.42
CA THR A 61 33.47 0.48 -32.14
C THR A 61 32.54 1.25 -31.20
N CYS A 62 32.85 1.35 -29.90
CA CYS A 62 32.07 2.17 -28.98
C CYS A 62 32.14 3.64 -29.39
N SER A 63 31.08 4.38 -29.12
CA SER A 63 31.03 5.84 -29.28
C SER A 63 29.89 6.38 -28.43
N ASP A 64 30.09 7.53 -27.80
CA ASP A 64 29.03 8.21 -27.04
C ASP A 64 27.94 8.84 -27.94
N ALA A 65 28.14 8.81 -29.27
CA ALA A 65 27.13 9.13 -30.26
C ALA A 65 26.32 7.90 -30.73
N ASN A 66 26.69 6.68 -30.29
CA ASN A 66 25.99 5.47 -30.68
C ASN A 66 24.61 5.36 -30.00
N PRO A 67 23.68 4.57 -30.56
CA PRO A 67 22.36 4.38 -29.96
C PRO A 67 22.36 3.54 -28.68
N GLY A 68 23.49 2.97 -28.26
CA GLY A 68 23.60 2.15 -27.04
C GLY A 68 23.04 0.74 -27.19
N THR A 69 23.27 0.09 -28.34
CA THR A 69 22.92 -1.31 -28.59
C THR A 69 24.15 -2.22 -28.44
N GLU A 70 23.98 -3.54 -28.34
CA GLU A 70 25.11 -4.48 -28.28
C GLU A 70 26.11 -4.31 -29.44
N ALA A 71 25.61 -4.07 -30.66
CA ALA A 71 26.45 -3.89 -31.84
C ALA A 71 27.10 -2.50 -31.91
N LEU A 72 26.44 -1.48 -31.34
CA LEU A 72 26.92 -0.10 -31.30
C LEU A 72 26.78 0.43 -29.86
N PRO A 73 27.71 0.02 -28.96
CA PRO A 73 27.62 0.40 -27.56
C PRO A 73 28.08 1.84 -27.35
N LEU A 74 27.64 2.43 -26.25
CA LEU A 74 28.19 3.69 -25.72
C LEU A 74 29.58 3.42 -25.11
N CYS A 75 30.46 4.42 -25.08
CA CYS A 75 31.75 4.26 -24.39
C CYS A 75 31.64 4.57 -22.90
N THR A 76 30.74 5.48 -22.51
CA THR A 76 30.62 5.96 -21.13
C THR A 76 29.21 5.82 -20.56
N ILE A 77 29.13 5.65 -19.24
CA ILE A 77 27.86 5.63 -18.50
C ILE A 77 27.18 7.01 -18.51
N GLN A 78 27.97 8.09 -18.60
CA GLN A 78 27.44 9.46 -18.63
C GLN A 78 26.54 9.69 -19.85
N SER A 79 26.85 9.05 -20.98
CA SER A 79 26.04 9.13 -22.20
C SER A 79 24.80 8.23 -22.17
N ALA A 80 24.70 7.34 -21.17
CA ALA A 80 23.56 6.44 -20.97
C ALA A 80 22.54 6.96 -19.92
N ALA A 81 22.84 8.07 -19.25
CA ALA A 81 22.04 8.68 -18.19
C ALA A 81 21.23 9.88 -18.70
#